data_AF-A0A9R0QRT2-F1
#
_entry.id   AF-A0A9R0QRT2-F1
#
_cell.length_a   1.000
_cell.length_b   1.000
_cell.length_c   1.000
_cell.angle_alpha   90.00
_cell.angle_beta   90.00
_cell.angle_gamma   90.00
#
_symmetry.space_group_name_H-M   'P 1'
#
loop_
_entity.id
_entity.type
_entity.pdbx_description
1 polymer ?
#
loop_
_entity_poly.entity_id
_entity_poly.type
_entity_poly.pdbx_seq_one_letter_code
_entity_poly.pdbx_strand_id
1 'polypeptide(L)'
;MKIPILVDAEPERTKTELGHLLDLSSYIVCSGKFPEKWTSISCIPSALLEILVQYPRARFVIATLGENGCMMLERIEDDSGIDAVDIGNVAESLRLKVHKDDNLPTCVSSKFMRLSGRGHGTIHGRLLIGTAEKIPAPELVDTTGCGDAFIGAVLYGEAY
;
A
#
# COMPACT_ATOMS: atom_id res chain seq x y z
N MET A 1 10.64 -7.46 -23.98
CA MET A 1 10.81 -6.97 -22.59
C MET A 1 9.76 -5.90 -22.35
N LYS A 2 8.96 -6.01 -21.29
CA LYS A 2 8.11 -4.90 -20.81
C LYS A 2 8.78 -4.34 -19.57
N ILE A 3 9.18 -3.07 -19.60
CA ILE A 3 9.79 -2.38 -18.45
C ILE A 3 8.65 -2.07 -17.46
N PRO A 4 8.73 -2.50 -16.18
CA PRO A 4 7.73 -2.15 -15.18
C PRO A 4 7.67 -0.63 -14.95
N ILE A 5 6.46 -0.09 -14.77
CA ILE A 5 6.24 1.33 -14.51
C ILE A 5 5.83 1.50 -13.05
N LEU A 6 6.61 2.25 -12.29
CA LEU A 6 6.22 2.71 -10.96
C LEU A 6 5.69 4.15 -11.07
N VAL A 7 4.56 4.40 -10.42
CA VAL A 7 3.97 5.74 -10.33
C VAL A 7 3.92 6.14 -8.86
N ASP A 8 4.56 7.25 -8.53
CA ASP A 8 4.35 7.93 -7.26
C ASP A 8 3.14 8.87 -7.41
N ALA A 9 2.06 8.53 -6.73
CA ALA A 9 0.74 9.08 -6.91
C ALA A 9 0.44 10.10 -5.82
N GLU A 10 0.37 11.37 -6.23
CA GLU A 10 0.17 12.50 -5.34
C GLU A 10 -1.29 13.01 -5.34
N PRO A 11 -1.84 13.38 -4.17
CA PRO A 11 -3.26 13.70 -4.01
C PRO A 11 -3.70 15.02 -4.66
N GLU A 12 -2.76 15.87 -5.09
CA GLU A 12 -3.04 17.14 -5.79
C GLU A 12 -3.36 16.95 -7.27
N ARG A 13 -3.10 15.75 -7.85
CA ARG A 13 -3.38 15.45 -9.26
C ARG A 13 -4.84 15.10 -9.48
N THR A 14 -5.40 15.58 -10.59
CA THR A 14 -6.78 15.24 -10.97
C THR A 14 -6.88 13.82 -11.53
N LYS A 15 -8.10 13.24 -11.50
CA LYS A 15 -8.36 11.93 -12.12
C LYS A 15 -7.98 11.88 -13.60
N THR A 16 -8.20 12.98 -14.33
CA THR A 16 -7.88 13.08 -15.76
C THR A 16 -6.37 13.07 -16.01
N GLU A 17 -5.59 13.71 -15.15
CA GLU A 17 -4.13 13.79 -15.31
C GLU A 17 -3.43 12.48 -14.92
N LEU A 18 -3.84 11.87 -13.81
CA LEU A 18 -3.13 10.74 -13.22
C LEU A 18 -3.74 9.38 -13.60
N GLY A 19 -5.04 9.30 -13.90
CA GLY A 19 -5.73 8.03 -14.17
C GLY A 19 -5.11 7.23 -15.32
N HIS A 20 -4.84 7.87 -16.46
CA HIS A 20 -4.20 7.20 -17.59
C HIS A 20 -2.78 6.71 -17.28
N LEU A 21 -2.06 7.38 -16.38
CA LEU A 21 -0.73 6.94 -15.97
C LEU A 21 -0.83 5.72 -15.04
N LEU A 22 -1.81 5.70 -14.14
CA LEU A 22 -2.10 4.55 -13.27
C LEU A 22 -2.55 3.32 -14.07
N ASP A 23 -3.31 3.50 -15.17
CA ASP A 23 -3.69 2.40 -16.08
C ASP A 23 -2.50 1.68 -16.71
N LEU A 24 -1.35 2.35 -16.82
CA LEU A 24 -0.11 1.81 -17.36
C LEU A 24 0.81 1.26 -16.26
N SER A 25 0.55 1.59 -15.00
CA SER A 25 1.42 1.26 -13.87
C SER A 25 1.49 -0.24 -13.60
N SER A 26 2.70 -0.70 -13.30
CA SER A 26 2.96 -2.01 -12.69
C SER A 26 2.96 -1.91 -11.16
N TYR A 27 3.28 -0.73 -10.62
CA TYR A 27 3.41 -0.47 -9.20
C TYR A 27 2.90 0.93 -8.89
N ILE A 28 2.16 1.07 -7.80
CA ILE A 28 1.63 2.37 -7.34
C ILE A 28 2.20 2.62 -5.94
N VAL A 29 2.85 3.76 -5.76
CA VAL A 29 3.25 4.28 -4.44
C VAL A 29 2.50 5.57 -4.20
N CYS A 30 2.16 5.87 -2.95
CA CYS A 30 1.47 7.11 -2.61
C CYS A 30 1.63 7.47 -1.13
N SER A 31 1.21 8.68 -0.76
CA SER A 31 1.04 9.06 0.64
C SER A 31 -0.27 8.53 1.21
N GLY A 32 -0.38 8.39 2.54
CA GLY A 32 -1.56 7.88 3.22
C GLY A 32 -2.85 8.67 2.98
N LYS A 33 -2.75 9.92 2.49
CA LYS A 33 -3.90 10.75 2.12
C LYS A 33 -4.47 10.41 0.75
N PHE A 34 -3.66 9.86 -0.15
CA PHE A 34 -4.05 9.61 -1.53
C PHE A 34 -5.16 8.55 -1.66
N PRO A 35 -5.08 7.35 -1.03
CA PRO A 35 -6.08 6.30 -1.24
C PRO A 35 -7.51 6.77 -0.94
N GLU A 36 -7.71 7.43 0.20
CA GLU A 36 -9.04 7.89 0.61
C GLU A 36 -9.57 9.00 -0.29
N LYS A 37 -8.71 9.95 -0.70
CA LYS A 37 -9.08 11.00 -1.65
C LYS A 37 -9.39 10.46 -3.05
N TRP A 38 -8.63 9.48 -3.50
CA TRP A 38 -8.76 8.92 -4.86
C TRP A 38 -10.04 8.09 -5.03
N THR A 39 -10.37 7.32 -3.99
CA THR A 39 -11.47 6.35 -3.98
C THR A 39 -12.74 6.84 -3.29
N SER A 40 -12.64 7.92 -2.50
CA SER A 40 -13.70 8.37 -1.58
C SER A 40 -14.04 7.36 -0.47
N ILE A 41 -13.17 6.39 -0.18
CA ILE A 41 -13.34 5.39 0.89
C ILE A 41 -12.52 5.81 2.11
N SER A 42 -13.17 6.09 3.25
CA SER A 42 -12.53 6.53 4.51
C SER A 42 -11.86 5.40 5.32
N CYS A 43 -11.27 4.44 4.63
CA CYS A 43 -10.60 3.29 5.22
C CYS A 43 -9.43 2.87 4.33
N ILE A 44 -8.20 3.19 4.73
CA ILE A 44 -6.98 2.93 3.94
C ILE A 44 -6.92 1.49 3.37
N PRO A 45 -7.08 0.40 4.14
CA PRO A 45 -7.06 -0.95 3.56
C PRO A 45 -8.08 -1.15 2.44
N SER A 46 -9.34 -0.70 2.64
CA SER A 46 -10.38 -0.81 1.61
C SER A 46 -10.11 0.11 0.41
N ALA A 47 -9.54 1.29 0.63
CA ALA A 47 -9.16 2.21 -0.43
C ALA A 47 -8.01 1.66 -1.28
N LEU A 48 -7.00 1.02 -0.68
CA LEU A 48 -5.93 0.32 -1.41
C LEU A 48 -6.48 -0.84 -2.25
N LEU A 49 -7.44 -1.59 -1.70
CA LEU A 49 -8.14 -2.65 -2.45
C LEU A 49 -8.86 -2.09 -3.67
N GLU A 50 -9.64 -1.02 -3.49
CA GLU A 50 -10.37 -0.36 -4.57
C GLU A 50 -9.41 0.18 -5.65
N ILE A 51 -8.26 0.76 -5.27
CA ILE A 51 -7.22 1.17 -6.23
C ILE A 51 -6.77 -0.02 -7.07
N LEU A 52 -6.42 -1.16 -6.46
CA LEU A 52 -5.99 -2.32 -7.23
C LEU A 52 -7.12 -2.88 -8.10
N VAL A 53 -8.36 -2.90 -7.63
CA VAL A 53 -9.50 -3.31 -8.47
C VAL A 53 -9.62 -2.42 -9.71
N GLN A 54 -9.46 -1.10 -9.56
CA GLN A 54 -9.50 -0.14 -10.66
C GLN A 54 -8.31 -0.27 -11.63
N TYR A 55 -7.12 -0.61 -11.12
CA TYR A 55 -5.88 -0.70 -11.91
C TYR A 55 -5.35 -2.13 -11.98
N PRO A 56 -5.90 -3.00 -12.84
CA PRO A 56 -5.62 -4.42 -12.82
C PRO A 56 -4.19 -4.82 -13.23
N ARG A 57 -3.42 -3.89 -13.84
CA ARG A 57 -2.01 -4.10 -14.16
C ARG A 57 -1.08 -3.93 -12.97
N ALA A 58 -1.51 -3.19 -11.96
CA ALA A 58 -0.71 -2.93 -10.77
C ALA A 58 -0.58 -4.21 -9.93
N ARG A 59 0.65 -4.65 -9.70
CA ARG A 59 1.00 -5.79 -8.86
C ARG A 59 0.89 -5.47 -7.37
N PHE A 60 1.14 -4.21 -7.02
CA PHE A 60 0.88 -3.71 -5.68
C PHE A 60 0.55 -2.23 -5.69
N VAL A 61 -0.08 -1.82 -4.59
CA VAL A 61 -0.16 -0.43 -4.14
C VAL A 61 0.41 -0.34 -2.74
N ILE A 62 1.23 0.67 -2.46
CA ILE A 62 1.79 0.94 -1.14
C ILE A 62 1.58 2.40 -0.74
N ALA A 63 1.11 2.61 0.49
CA ALA A 63 0.93 3.93 1.08
C ALA A 63 1.95 4.15 2.20
N THR A 64 2.68 5.26 2.15
CA THR A 64 3.47 5.75 3.28
C THR A 64 2.57 6.49 4.27
N LEU A 65 2.71 6.18 5.56
CA LEU A 65 1.84 6.65 6.65
C LEU A 65 2.60 7.56 7.64
N GLY A 66 3.74 8.12 7.21
CA GLY A 66 4.61 8.94 8.05
C GLY A 66 5.18 8.13 9.22
N GLU A 67 5.08 8.66 10.43
CA GLU A 67 5.50 7.99 11.67
C GLU A 67 4.79 6.65 11.93
N ASN A 68 3.67 6.39 11.26
CA ASN A 68 2.94 5.13 11.37
C ASN A 68 3.46 4.05 10.40
N GLY A 69 4.53 4.31 9.66
CA GLY A 69 5.17 3.36 8.75
C GLY A 69 4.50 3.31 7.39
N CYS A 70 4.12 2.12 6.92
CA CYS A 70 3.53 1.92 5.60
C CYS A 70 2.49 0.79 5.57
N MET A 71 1.65 0.79 4.54
CA MET A 71 0.71 -0.30 4.26
C MET A 71 0.74 -0.64 2.79
N MET A 72 0.93 -1.92 2.47
CA MET A 72 1.02 -2.43 1.10
C MET A 72 -0.02 -3.50 0.87
N LEU A 73 -0.75 -3.39 -0.23
CA LEU A 73 -1.57 -4.48 -0.76
C LEU A 73 -0.89 -5.01 -2.01
N GLU A 74 -0.52 -6.29 -1.97
CA GLU A 74 0.09 -7.01 -3.09
C GLU A 74 -0.91 -8.03 -3.64
N ARG A 75 -1.11 -8.05 -4.95
CA ARG A 75 -1.93 -9.06 -5.63
C ARG A 75 -1.08 -10.19 -6.19
N ILE A 76 -1.70 -11.35 -6.38
CA ILE A 76 -1.14 -12.47 -7.13
C ILE A 76 -2.09 -12.90 -8.25
N GLU A 77 -1.52 -13.52 -9.28
CA GLU A 77 -2.29 -14.21 -10.32
C GLU A 77 -2.68 -15.59 -9.83
N ASP A 78 -3.69 -15.66 -8.96
CA ASP A 78 -4.31 -16.92 -8.55
C ASP A 78 -5.80 -16.70 -8.29
N ASP A 79 -6.66 -17.60 -8.78
CA ASP A 79 -8.11 -17.54 -8.63
C ASP A 79 -8.65 -18.75 -7.85
N SER A 80 -7.81 -19.42 -7.05
CA SER A 80 -8.25 -20.52 -6.21
C SER A 80 -9.43 -20.09 -5.31
N GLY A 81 -10.60 -20.66 -5.57
CA GLY A 81 -11.88 -20.26 -4.98
C GLY A 81 -11.96 -20.51 -3.48
N ILE A 82 -11.91 -19.43 -2.70
CA ILE A 82 -12.26 -19.36 -1.28
C ILE A 82 -13.18 -18.15 -1.08
N ASP A 83 -14.00 -18.15 -0.03
CA ASP A 83 -14.76 -16.98 0.41
C ASP A 83 -13.84 -15.79 0.69
N ALA A 84 -14.29 -14.60 0.31
CA ALA A 84 -13.52 -13.37 0.52
C ALA A 84 -13.50 -12.97 2.00
N VAL A 85 -12.33 -12.55 2.48
CA VAL A 85 -12.14 -12.02 3.84
C VAL A 85 -12.11 -10.49 3.79
N ASP A 86 -12.83 -9.84 4.70
CA ASP A 86 -12.80 -8.38 4.82
C ASP A 86 -11.38 -7.89 5.18
N ILE A 87 -10.85 -7.00 4.35
CA ILE A 87 -9.49 -6.47 4.46
C ILE A 87 -9.31 -5.59 5.70
N GLY A 88 -10.39 -4.99 6.23
CA GLY A 88 -10.37 -4.28 7.50
C GLY A 88 -10.05 -5.21 8.66
N ASN A 89 -10.73 -6.36 8.74
CA ASN A 89 -10.46 -7.39 9.75
C ASN A 89 -9.02 -7.95 9.64
N VAL A 90 -8.53 -8.13 8.40
CA VAL A 90 -7.12 -8.54 8.17
C VAL A 90 -6.16 -7.49 8.70
N ALA A 91 -6.40 -6.22 8.41
CA ALA A 91 -5.57 -5.11 8.89
C ALA A 91 -5.56 -5.03 10.42
N GLU A 92 -6.71 -5.20 11.08
CA GLU A 92 -6.80 -5.26 12.54
C GLU A 92 -6.01 -6.44 13.11
N SER A 93 -6.14 -7.63 12.54
CA SER A 93 -5.37 -8.81 12.95
C SER A 93 -3.85 -8.60 12.81
N LEU A 94 -3.40 -7.94 11.72
CA LEU A 94 -1.98 -7.63 11.53
C LEU A 94 -1.48 -6.58 12.53
N ARG A 95 -2.26 -5.54 12.83
CA ARG A 95 -1.89 -4.54 13.84
C ARG A 95 -1.67 -5.13 15.24
N LEU A 96 -2.35 -6.23 15.57
CA LEU A 96 -2.12 -6.96 16.82
C LEU A 96 -0.79 -7.73 16.84
N LYS A 97 -0.24 -8.06 15.67
CA LYS A 97 1.05 -8.77 15.53
C LYS A 97 2.24 -7.81 15.47
N VAL A 98 2.00 -6.54 15.16
CA VAL A 98 3.03 -5.51 15.23
C VAL A 98 3.47 -5.36 16.68
N HIS A 99 4.71 -5.73 16.99
CA HIS A 99 5.29 -5.55 18.32
C HIS A 99 5.47 -4.05 18.59
N LYS A 100 4.80 -3.54 19.64
CA LYS A 100 4.81 -2.11 19.97
C LYS A 100 6.09 -1.63 20.66
N ASP A 101 6.90 -2.56 21.16
CA ASP A 101 8.06 -2.31 22.02
C ASP A 101 9.42 -2.33 21.31
N ASP A 102 9.44 -2.63 20.01
CA ASP A 102 10.68 -2.54 19.24
C ASP A 102 10.87 -1.11 18.74
N ASN A 103 12.00 -0.49 19.11
CA ASN A 103 12.45 0.76 18.49
C ASN A 103 12.80 0.56 17.01
N LEU A 104 13.05 -0.70 16.60
CA LEU A 104 13.39 -1.05 15.23
C LEU A 104 12.14 -1.23 14.36
N PRO A 105 12.19 -0.82 13.08
CA PRO A 105 11.09 -1.05 12.15
C PRO A 105 10.87 -2.55 11.90
N THR A 106 9.61 -2.95 11.86
CA THR A 106 9.18 -4.33 11.61
C THR A 106 8.19 -4.37 10.44
N CYS A 107 8.07 -5.54 9.80
CA CYS A 107 7.07 -5.76 8.77
C CYS A 107 6.32 -7.06 9.04
N VAL A 108 4.98 -7.01 9.02
CA VAL A 108 4.11 -8.18 9.17
C VAL A 108 3.23 -8.31 7.93
N SER A 109 2.98 -9.55 7.50
CA SER A 109 2.13 -9.84 6.33
C SER A 109 1.04 -10.84 6.64
N SER A 110 -0.10 -10.73 5.95
CA SER A 110 -1.09 -11.81 5.91
C SER A 110 -0.59 -12.98 5.04
N LYS A 111 -1.30 -14.10 5.09
CA LYS A 111 -1.23 -15.10 4.01
C LYS A 111 -1.89 -14.54 2.75
N PHE A 112 -1.59 -15.12 1.60
CA PHE A 112 -2.37 -14.88 0.38
C PHE A 112 -3.79 -15.43 0.56
N MET A 113 -4.78 -14.62 0.21
CA MET A 113 -6.19 -14.96 0.28
C MET A 113 -7.02 -14.02 -0.59
N ARG A 114 -8.28 -14.38 -0.85
CA ARG A 114 -9.24 -13.48 -1.47
C ARG A 114 -9.68 -12.41 -0.47
N LEU A 115 -9.48 -11.15 -0.82
CA LEU A 115 -9.75 -9.99 0.01
C LEU A 115 -10.92 -9.20 -0.58
N SER A 116 -11.84 -8.75 0.28
CA SER A 116 -12.93 -7.81 -0.02
C SER A 116 -12.85 -6.59 0.89
N GLY A 117 -13.58 -5.52 0.59
CA GLY A 117 -13.65 -4.33 1.44
C GLY A 117 -14.92 -3.51 1.20
N ARG A 118 -14.94 -2.27 1.68
CA ARG A 118 -16.09 -1.35 1.52
C ARG A 118 -16.32 -0.87 0.07
N GLY A 119 -15.41 -1.19 -0.84
CA GLY A 119 -15.48 -0.86 -2.27
C GLY A 119 -16.09 -1.98 -3.11
N HIS A 120 -15.86 -1.92 -4.43
CA HIS A 120 -16.34 -2.91 -5.37
C HIS A 120 -15.26 -3.95 -5.66
N GLY A 121 -15.64 -5.21 -5.82
CA GLY A 121 -14.75 -6.27 -6.26
C GLY A 121 -13.89 -6.90 -5.15
N THR A 122 -13.06 -7.84 -5.56
CA THR A 122 -12.19 -8.63 -4.69
C THR A 122 -10.85 -8.86 -5.36
N ILE A 123 -9.78 -8.97 -4.57
CA ILE A 123 -8.42 -9.25 -5.04
C ILE A 123 -7.89 -10.50 -4.36
N HIS A 124 -7.22 -11.39 -5.09
CA HIS A 124 -6.38 -12.40 -4.44
C HIS A 124 -5.01 -11.78 -4.15
N GLY A 125 -4.66 -11.66 -2.88
CA GLY A 125 -3.47 -10.94 -2.47
C GLY A 125 -3.14 -11.11 -0.99
N ARG A 126 -2.16 -10.34 -0.53
CA ARG A 126 -1.82 -10.21 0.88
C ARG A 126 -1.65 -8.75 1.26
N LEU A 127 -1.99 -8.45 2.50
CA LEU A 127 -1.77 -7.15 3.11
C LEU A 127 -0.48 -7.20 3.93
N LEU A 128 0.35 -6.17 3.81
CA LEU A 128 1.55 -5.97 4.62
C LEU A 128 1.43 -4.64 5.38
N ILE A 129 1.92 -4.64 6.62
CA ILE A 129 2.06 -3.45 7.45
C ILE A 129 3.52 -3.36 7.87
N GLY A 130 4.17 -2.25 7.52
CA GLY A 130 5.50 -1.89 8.01
C GLY A 130 5.40 -0.80 9.07
N THR A 131 6.20 -0.87 10.13
CA THR A 131 6.35 0.23 11.10
C THR A 131 7.50 1.14 10.73
N ALA A 132 7.41 2.41 11.14
CA ALA A 132 8.55 3.31 11.12
C ALA A 132 9.38 3.15 12.41
N GLU A 133 10.65 3.50 12.33
CA GLU A 133 11.48 3.72 13.51
C GLU A 133 10.91 4.90 14.32
N LYS A 134 10.91 4.76 15.65
CA LYS A 134 10.48 5.84 16.55
C LYS A 134 11.64 6.79 16.80
N ILE A 135 11.71 7.85 16.02
CA ILE A 135 12.69 8.93 16.19
C ILE A 135 12.10 10.01 17.10
N PRO A 136 12.71 10.33 18.25
CA PRO A 136 12.27 11.42 19.11
C PRO A 136 12.23 12.76 18.35
N ALA A 137 11.23 13.60 18.62
CA ALA A 137 11.07 14.89 17.93
C ALA A 137 12.32 15.81 17.95
N PRO A 138 13.14 15.87 19.02
CA PRO A 138 14.38 16.64 19.01
C PRO A 138 15.48 16.07 18.11
N GLU A 139 15.42 14.79 17.78
CA GLU A 139 16.37 14.07 16.92
C GLU A 139 15.94 14.10 15.44
N LEU A 140 14.67 14.43 15.17
CA LEU A 140 14.13 14.54 13.82
C LEU A 140 14.57 15.85 13.17
N VAL A 141 15.59 15.77 12.31
CA VAL A 141 16.19 16.94 11.66
C VAL A 141 15.39 17.42 10.44
N ASP A 142 15.00 16.49 9.56
CA ASP A 142 14.31 16.79 8.30
C ASP A 142 13.55 15.54 7.81
N THR A 143 12.39 15.74 7.20
CA THR A 143 11.57 14.67 6.58
C THR A 143 11.48 14.80 5.06
N THR A 144 12.10 15.83 4.48
CA THR A 144 12.14 16.08 3.05
C THR A 144 12.81 14.91 2.34
N GLY A 145 12.12 14.33 1.34
CA GLY A 145 12.64 13.20 0.57
C GLY A 145 12.58 11.83 1.28
N CYS A 146 12.04 11.72 2.50
CA CYS A 146 11.85 10.43 3.16
C CYS A 146 10.95 9.48 2.34
N GLY A 147 9.92 10.02 1.68
CA GLY A 147 9.06 9.26 0.76
C GLY A 147 9.83 8.74 -0.45
N ASP A 148 10.63 9.59 -1.09
CA ASP A 148 11.47 9.21 -2.24
C ASP A 148 12.50 8.14 -1.88
N ALA A 149 13.16 8.30 -0.73
CA ALA A 149 14.12 7.31 -0.22
C ALA A 149 13.43 5.97 0.06
N PHE A 150 12.22 6.00 0.65
CA PHE A 150 11.41 4.81 0.85
C PHE A 150 11.03 4.13 -0.48
N ILE A 151 10.60 4.90 -1.49
CA ILE A 151 10.31 4.38 -2.84
C ILE A 151 11.56 3.72 -3.43
N GLY A 152 12.72 4.35 -3.30
CA GLY A 152 14.01 3.78 -3.73
C GLY A 152 14.31 2.44 -3.09
N ALA A 153 14.02 2.28 -1.78
CA ALA A 153 14.19 1.02 -1.07
C ALA A 153 13.19 -0.06 -1.53
N VAL A 154 11.92 0.30 -1.78
CA VAL A 154 10.92 -0.62 -2.35
C VAL A 154 11.35 -1.12 -3.72
N LEU A 155 11.84 -0.22 -4.59
CA LEU A 155 12.36 -0.57 -5.91
C LEU A 155 13.58 -1.49 -5.82
N TYR A 156 14.49 -1.22 -4.88
CA TYR A 156 15.64 -2.09 -4.64
C TYR A 156 15.19 -3.50 -4.19
N GLY A 157 14.21 -3.59 -3.30
CA GLY A 157 13.67 -4.87 -2.83
C GLY A 157 12.95 -5.69 -3.92
N GLU A 158 12.28 -5.05 -4.87
CA GLU A 158 11.62 -5.73 -6.00
C GLU A 158 12.59 -6.21 -7.09
N ALA A 159 13.78 -5.60 -7.18
CA ALA A 159 14.76 -5.89 -8.22
C ALA A 159 15.58 -7.17 -7.95
N TYR A 160 15.52 -7.72 -6.73
CA TYR A 160 16.27 -8.89 -6.27
C TYR A 160 15.36 -9.96 -5.67
#